data_AF-A0A349GZ57-F1
#
_entry.id   AF-A0A349GZ57-F1
#
_cell.length_a   1.000
_cell.length_b   1.000
_cell.length_c   1.000
_cell.angle_alpha   90.00
_cell.angle_beta   90.00
_cell.angle_gamma   90.00
#
_symmetry.space_group_name_H-M   'P 1'
#
loop_
_entity.id
_entity.type
_entity.pdbx_description
1 polymer ?
#
loop_
_entity_poly.entity_id
_entity_poly.type
_entity_poly.pdbx_seq_one_letter_code
_entity_poly.pdbx_strand_id
1 'polypeptide(L)'
;MSARTLHRLPPDPELPYDGMPVTEEAYWEHYYLGHDVTYEWNNGVLEEKGVSNYATFLVFDWFIQLLTEFLRTQPIADRVGLEMGFRLALPGKTVIRRPDYGVVHHDNPIPLTGSEQSYRGIFDLCIEGVSTSSKVEQERDTVVKKGEYAAGGVQEYYLLHETVALRQFYRRTARGVYAPLPVGPGRIVHSEVLPGFRWRLDDLERRPPLETLIADPVYQDFVWVNYQQERNRADQAQAQVVHERLRADQAQAQVIHERLCVEQVQAQVVHERLRAEQERTRAEQLAARLRQLGIDPDAAIAD
;
A
#
# COMPACT_ATOMS: atom_id res chain seq x y z
N MET A 1 44.22 -45.69 -26.15
CA MET A 1 43.44 -44.45 -25.96
C MET A 1 42.12 -44.63 -26.69
N SER A 2 41.06 -44.89 -25.91
CA SER A 2 39.76 -45.31 -26.41
C SER A 2 38.96 -44.10 -26.91
N ALA A 3 38.40 -44.22 -28.11
CA ALA A 3 37.45 -43.26 -28.65
C ALA A 3 36.25 -43.15 -27.71
N ARG A 4 35.97 -41.94 -27.23
CA ARG A 4 34.71 -41.61 -26.55
C ARG A 4 33.61 -41.70 -27.60
N THR A 5 32.81 -42.76 -27.52
CA THR A 5 31.53 -42.85 -28.21
C THR A 5 30.67 -41.68 -27.72
N LEU A 6 30.51 -40.66 -28.56
CA LEU A 6 29.45 -39.67 -28.40
C LEU A 6 28.13 -40.45 -28.48
N HIS A 7 27.48 -40.65 -27.33
CA HIS A 7 26.09 -41.07 -27.33
C HIS A 7 25.31 -40.01 -28.08
N ARG A 8 24.88 -40.36 -29.29
CA ARG A 8 23.89 -39.59 -30.04
C ARG A 8 22.67 -39.52 -29.14
N LEU A 9 22.37 -38.34 -28.60
CA LEU A 9 21.08 -38.08 -27.98
C LEU A 9 20.01 -38.54 -28.99
N PRO A 10 18.95 -39.24 -28.56
CA PRO A 10 17.84 -39.55 -29.44
C PRO A 10 17.38 -38.24 -30.13
N PRO A 11 16.84 -38.29 -31.36
CA PRO A 11 16.22 -37.11 -31.94
C PRO A 11 15.24 -36.55 -30.93
N ASP A 12 15.35 -35.25 -30.63
CA ASP A 12 14.44 -34.56 -29.72
C ASP A 12 13.01 -34.94 -30.12
N PRO A 13 12.19 -35.49 -29.20
CA PRO A 13 10.77 -35.62 -29.46
C PRO A 13 10.24 -34.28 -29.96
N GLU A 14 9.31 -34.27 -30.91
CA GLU A 14 8.60 -33.03 -31.21
C GLU A 14 7.96 -32.54 -29.91
N LEU A 15 8.35 -31.34 -29.46
CA LEU A 15 7.76 -30.68 -28.30
C LEU A 15 6.22 -30.78 -28.36
N PRO A 16 5.52 -30.93 -27.21
CA PRO A 16 6.04 -30.88 -25.84
C PRO A 16 6.44 -32.24 -25.22
N TYR A 17 7.30 -32.19 -24.19
CA TYR A 17 7.80 -33.35 -23.43
C TYR A 17 6.93 -33.76 -22.24
N ASP A 18 5.67 -33.28 -22.16
CA ASP A 18 4.74 -33.62 -21.10
C ASP A 18 4.55 -35.14 -20.97
N GLY A 19 4.62 -35.66 -19.74
CA GLY A 19 4.53 -37.09 -19.47
C GLY A 19 5.81 -37.90 -19.75
N MET A 20 6.89 -37.26 -20.23
CA MET A 20 8.15 -37.95 -20.49
C MET A 20 8.83 -38.39 -19.18
N PRO A 21 9.33 -39.65 -19.10
CA PRO A 21 10.09 -40.10 -17.95
C PRO A 21 11.50 -39.48 -17.94
N VAL A 22 11.86 -38.78 -16.87
CA VAL A 22 13.12 -38.04 -16.70
C VAL A 22 13.59 -38.17 -15.25
N THR A 23 14.88 -38.45 -15.02
CA THR A 23 15.43 -38.51 -13.65
C THR A 23 15.49 -37.12 -13.01
N GLU A 24 15.59 -37.04 -11.68
CA GLU A 24 15.68 -35.74 -11.00
C GLU A 24 16.93 -34.96 -11.44
N GLU A 25 18.05 -35.64 -11.61
CA GLU A 25 19.32 -35.04 -12.06
C GLU A 25 19.19 -34.46 -13.47
N ALA A 26 18.60 -35.23 -14.40
CA ALA A 26 18.38 -34.77 -15.77
C ALA A 26 17.40 -33.59 -15.81
N TYR A 27 16.38 -33.57 -14.95
CA TYR A 27 15.46 -32.43 -14.82
C TYR A 27 16.21 -31.14 -14.49
N TRP A 28 17.04 -31.16 -13.44
CA TRP A 28 17.81 -29.97 -13.04
C TRP A 28 18.82 -29.54 -14.11
N GLU A 29 19.47 -30.50 -14.79
CA GLU A 29 20.52 -30.20 -15.78
C GLU A 29 19.97 -29.65 -17.09
N HIS A 30 18.82 -30.14 -17.56
CA HIS A 30 18.35 -29.87 -18.92
C HIS A 30 16.99 -29.18 -19.00
N TYR A 31 16.07 -29.47 -18.07
CA TYR A 31 14.67 -29.06 -18.21
C TYR A 31 14.29 -27.88 -17.31
N TYR A 32 15.03 -27.64 -16.22
CA TYR A 32 14.71 -26.56 -15.29
C TYR A 32 14.93 -25.17 -15.89
N LEU A 33 16.00 -24.97 -16.67
CA LEU A 33 16.38 -23.68 -17.28
C LEU A 33 16.54 -23.72 -18.81
N GLY A 34 16.60 -24.91 -19.41
CA GLY A 34 17.09 -25.10 -20.78
C GLY A 34 16.03 -25.00 -21.89
N HIS A 35 14.77 -24.69 -21.57
CA HIS A 35 13.66 -24.76 -22.51
C HIS A 35 12.77 -23.53 -22.50
N ASP A 36 12.16 -23.23 -23.65
CA ASP A 36 11.18 -22.16 -23.84
C ASP A 36 9.83 -22.48 -23.16
N VAL A 37 9.61 -23.76 -22.82
CA VAL A 37 8.44 -24.24 -22.08
C VAL A 37 8.86 -24.53 -20.64
N THR A 38 8.06 -24.08 -19.68
CA THR A 38 8.28 -24.35 -18.26
C THR A 38 7.75 -25.73 -17.89
N TYR A 39 8.64 -26.56 -17.35
CA TYR A 39 8.29 -27.87 -16.79
C TYR A 39 8.41 -27.91 -15.27
N GLU A 40 7.46 -28.59 -14.64
CA GLU A 40 7.57 -29.15 -13.29
C GLU A 40 7.97 -30.62 -13.37
N TRP A 41 8.41 -31.18 -12.24
CA TRP A 41 8.82 -32.59 -12.18
C TRP A 41 8.09 -33.32 -11.07
N ASN A 42 7.47 -34.44 -11.41
CA ASN A 42 6.71 -35.26 -10.48
C ASN A 42 7.19 -36.71 -10.54
N ASN A 43 8.04 -37.08 -9.59
CA ASN A 43 8.45 -38.45 -9.33
C ASN A 43 8.93 -39.21 -10.58
N GLY A 44 9.79 -38.56 -11.36
CA GLY A 44 10.38 -39.13 -12.55
C GLY A 44 9.65 -38.78 -13.84
N VAL A 45 8.66 -37.89 -13.81
CA VAL A 45 7.85 -37.50 -14.98
C VAL A 45 7.84 -35.98 -15.12
N LEU A 46 8.02 -35.49 -16.34
CA LEU A 46 7.85 -34.06 -16.66
C LEU A 46 6.37 -33.69 -16.75
N GLU A 47 6.03 -32.53 -16.19
CA GLU A 47 4.70 -31.93 -16.30
C GLU A 47 4.83 -30.53 -16.89
N GLU A 48 4.28 -30.31 -18.09
CA GLU A 48 4.25 -28.98 -18.69
C GLU A 48 3.34 -28.05 -17.88
N LYS A 49 3.83 -26.86 -17.56
CA LYS A 49 3.04 -25.84 -16.87
C LYS A 49 2.21 -25.06 -17.90
N GLY A 50 0.89 -25.10 -17.72
CA GLY A 50 -0.05 -24.35 -18.55
C GLY A 50 0.02 -22.85 -18.29
N VAL A 51 -0.31 -22.06 -19.32
CA VAL A 51 -0.37 -20.60 -19.22
C VAL A 51 -1.81 -20.15 -18.97
N SER A 52 -2.00 -19.30 -17.98
CA SER A 52 -3.29 -18.66 -17.68
C SER A 52 -3.69 -17.60 -18.71
N ASN A 53 -4.99 -17.27 -18.77
CA ASN A 53 -5.48 -16.20 -19.63
C ASN A 53 -5.21 -14.80 -19.07
N TYR A 54 -5.33 -13.78 -19.92
CA TYR A 54 -5.08 -12.38 -19.55
C TYR A 54 -5.98 -11.85 -18.43
N ALA A 55 -7.25 -12.27 -18.38
CA ALA A 55 -8.17 -11.83 -17.33
C ALA A 55 -7.76 -12.36 -15.94
N THR A 56 -7.27 -13.60 -15.87
CA THR A 56 -6.68 -14.19 -14.67
C THR A 56 -5.38 -13.47 -14.29
N PHE A 57 -4.53 -13.16 -15.28
CA PHE A 57 -3.33 -12.35 -15.06
C PHE A 57 -3.67 -11.00 -14.42
N LEU A 58 -4.72 -10.30 -14.86
CA LEU A 58 -5.13 -9.02 -14.24
C LEU A 58 -5.56 -9.15 -12.78
N VAL A 59 -6.18 -10.27 -12.39
CA VAL A 59 -6.48 -10.54 -10.96
C VAL A 59 -5.20 -10.80 -10.18
N PHE A 60 -4.33 -11.62 -10.75
CA PHE A 60 -3.03 -11.94 -10.16
C PHE A 60 -2.17 -10.68 -9.96
N ASP A 61 -2.00 -9.88 -11.00
CA ASP A 61 -1.23 -8.64 -10.99
C ASP A 61 -1.74 -7.67 -9.92
N TRP A 62 -3.05 -7.40 -9.87
CA TRP A 62 -3.62 -6.53 -8.85
C TRP A 62 -3.34 -7.05 -7.43
N PHE A 63 -3.48 -8.36 -7.21
CA PHE A 63 -3.19 -8.96 -5.91
C PHE A 63 -1.71 -8.86 -5.52
N ILE A 64 -0.81 -9.09 -6.46
CA ILE A 64 0.64 -8.98 -6.23
C ILE A 64 1.07 -7.52 -5.99
N GLN A 65 0.45 -6.54 -6.66
CA GLN A 65 0.66 -5.13 -6.35
C GLN A 65 0.27 -4.82 -4.90
N LEU A 66 -0.91 -5.28 -4.46
CA LEU A 66 -1.38 -5.08 -3.09
C LEU A 66 -0.44 -5.74 -2.05
N LEU A 67 -0.03 -6.99 -2.30
CA LEU A 67 0.93 -7.71 -1.46
C LEU A 67 2.29 -7.01 -1.41
N THR A 68 2.73 -6.45 -2.54
CA THR A 68 3.98 -5.69 -2.62
C THR A 68 3.93 -4.44 -1.74
N GLU A 69 2.83 -3.70 -1.77
CA GLU A 69 2.65 -2.53 -0.88
C GLU A 69 2.61 -2.94 0.60
N PHE A 70 1.97 -4.06 0.91
CA PHE A 70 2.02 -4.62 2.26
C PHE A 70 3.44 -4.91 2.71
N LEU A 71 4.22 -5.66 1.93
CA LEU A 71 5.60 -6.04 2.30
C LEU A 71 6.58 -4.86 2.29
N ARG A 72 6.31 -3.80 1.51
CA ARG A 72 7.05 -2.53 1.59
C ARG A 72 6.85 -1.82 2.92
N THR A 73 5.61 -1.84 3.42
CA THR A 73 5.27 -1.21 4.70
C THR A 73 5.67 -2.09 5.88
N GLN A 74 5.51 -3.40 5.76
CA GLN A 74 5.82 -4.41 6.77
C GLN A 74 6.80 -5.44 6.18
N PRO A 75 8.12 -5.19 6.24
CA PRO A 75 9.13 -6.06 5.66
C PRO A 75 9.38 -7.28 6.55
N ILE A 76 8.38 -8.16 6.64
CA ILE A 76 8.38 -9.38 7.47
C ILE A 76 8.66 -10.66 6.65
N ALA A 77 8.68 -10.55 5.33
CA ALA A 77 8.88 -11.66 4.43
C ALA A 77 9.53 -11.20 3.12
N ASP A 78 10.29 -12.10 2.52
CA ASP A 78 10.81 -11.98 1.17
C ASP A 78 9.86 -12.64 0.17
N ARG A 79 9.91 -12.17 -1.08
CA ARG A 79 9.00 -12.60 -2.15
C ARG A 79 9.77 -12.89 -3.43
N VAL A 80 9.26 -13.83 -4.22
CA VAL A 80 9.82 -14.16 -5.52
C VAL A 80 8.74 -14.55 -6.50
N GLY A 81 8.91 -14.12 -7.75
CA GLY A 81 8.11 -14.57 -8.88
C GLY A 81 8.98 -15.37 -9.86
N LEU A 82 8.65 -15.29 -11.15
CA LEU A 82 9.40 -15.93 -12.23
C LEU A 82 9.54 -17.46 -12.06
N GLU A 83 8.52 -18.08 -11.47
CA GLU A 83 8.38 -19.54 -11.42
C GLU A 83 9.58 -20.23 -10.76
N MET A 84 10.16 -19.64 -9.71
CA MET A 84 11.30 -20.26 -9.02
C MET A 84 10.88 -21.57 -8.34
N GLY A 85 11.54 -22.65 -8.73
CA GLY A 85 11.24 -23.99 -8.27
C GLY A 85 11.79 -24.32 -6.89
N PHE A 86 11.13 -25.26 -6.22
CA PHE A 86 11.56 -25.82 -4.95
C PHE A 86 11.18 -27.31 -4.87
N ARG A 87 11.99 -28.06 -4.11
CA ARG A 87 11.88 -29.52 -4.01
C ARG A 87 11.04 -29.92 -2.80
N LEU A 88 10.01 -30.73 -3.01
CA LEU A 88 9.16 -31.32 -1.98
C LEU A 88 9.44 -32.81 -1.85
N ALA A 89 9.95 -33.21 -0.69
CA ALA A 89 10.06 -34.62 -0.31
C ALA A 89 8.76 -35.07 0.37
N LEU A 90 7.93 -35.84 -0.34
CA LEU A 90 6.61 -36.28 0.13
C LEU A 90 6.63 -37.78 0.50
N PRO A 91 5.64 -38.27 1.26
CA PRO A 91 5.51 -39.71 1.50
C PRO A 91 5.36 -40.49 0.18
N GLY A 92 6.38 -41.29 -0.15
CA GLY A 92 6.37 -42.18 -1.32
C GLY A 92 6.69 -41.52 -2.67
N LYS A 93 6.95 -40.20 -2.71
CA LYS A 93 7.37 -39.52 -3.94
C LYS A 93 8.14 -38.23 -3.68
N THR A 94 8.92 -37.80 -4.66
CA THR A 94 9.49 -36.44 -4.69
C THR A 94 8.81 -35.66 -5.81
N VAL A 95 8.54 -34.37 -5.58
CA VAL A 95 8.10 -33.45 -6.64
C VAL A 95 8.91 -32.17 -6.59
N ILE A 96 9.08 -31.51 -7.73
CA ILE A 96 9.65 -30.17 -7.84
C ILE A 96 8.59 -29.30 -8.48
N ARG A 97 8.16 -28.28 -7.73
CA ARG A 97 7.08 -27.37 -8.12
C ARG A 97 7.60 -25.97 -8.32
N ARG A 98 6.94 -25.24 -9.23
CA ARG A 98 7.31 -23.90 -9.68
C ARG A 98 6.08 -22.99 -9.56
N PRO A 99 5.81 -22.48 -8.34
CA PRO A 99 4.67 -21.60 -8.14
C PRO A 99 4.87 -20.29 -8.90
N ASP A 100 3.80 -19.69 -9.41
CA ASP A 100 3.87 -18.38 -10.08
C ASP A 100 4.46 -17.31 -9.15
N TYR A 101 4.17 -17.45 -7.85
CA TYR A 101 4.67 -16.59 -6.80
C TYR A 101 4.91 -17.34 -5.49
N GLY A 102 6.05 -17.07 -4.85
CA GLY A 102 6.42 -17.61 -3.55
C GLY A 102 6.72 -16.50 -2.54
N VAL A 103 6.40 -16.76 -1.28
CA VAL A 103 6.74 -15.89 -0.15
C VAL A 103 7.41 -16.73 0.94
N VAL A 104 8.47 -16.18 1.53
CA VAL A 104 9.25 -16.77 2.63
C VAL A 104 9.27 -15.77 3.78
N HIS A 105 8.63 -16.10 4.89
CA HIS A 105 8.66 -15.30 6.11
C HIS A 105 10.09 -15.26 6.68
N HIS A 106 10.49 -14.17 7.31
CA HIS A 106 11.86 -14.04 7.84
C HIS A 106 12.18 -15.03 8.99
N ASP A 107 11.15 -15.58 9.64
CA ASP A 107 11.28 -16.65 10.64
C ASP A 107 11.35 -18.06 10.01
N ASN A 108 11.28 -18.18 8.69
CA ASN A 108 11.46 -19.46 8.00
C ASN A 108 12.89 -19.98 8.25
N PRO A 109 13.07 -21.26 8.58
CA PRO A 109 14.39 -21.82 8.91
C PRO A 109 15.39 -21.74 7.75
N ILE A 110 14.91 -21.63 6.50
CA ILE A 110 15.75 -21.49 5.32
C ILE A 110 15.37 -20.17 4.64
N PRO A 111 16.08 -19.07 4.92
CA PRO A 111 15.74 -17.77 4.34
C PRO A 111 15.92 -17.78 2.82
N LEU A 112 15.19 -16.89 2.15
CA LEU A 112 15.35 -16.69 0.71
C LEU A 112 16.61 -15.87 0.44
N THR A 113 17.72 -16.53 0.12
CA THR A 113 19.03 -15.85 -0.03
C THR A 113 19.68 -16.07 -1.38
N GLY A 114 20.52 -15.12 -1.79
CA GLY A 114 21.58 -15.33 -2.76
C GLY A 114 21.18 -15.19 -4.23
N SER A 115 21.95 -15.85 -5.09
CA SER A 115 21.83 -15.86 -6.56
C SER A 115 21.42 -17.24 -7.09
N GLU A 116 20.88 -18.10 -6.22
CA GLU A 116 20.43 -19.43 -6.61
C GLU A 116 19.20 -19.33 -7.51
N GLN A 117 19.12 -20.24 -8.48
CA GLN A 117 18.04 -20.26 -9.48
C GLN A 117 16.86 -21.13 -9.03
N SER A 118 16.98 -21.83 -7.90
CA SER A 118 15.94 -22.59 -7.22
C SER A 118 16.02 -22.36 -5.72
N TYR A 119 14.90 -22.52 -5.03
CA TYR A 119 14.82 -22.36 -3.59
C TYR A 119 14.99 -23.71 -2.88
N ARG A 120 15.89 -23.75 -1.89
CA ARG A 120 16.20 -24.97 -1.12
C ARG A 120 15.26 -25.23 0.05
N GLY A 121 14.47 -24.23 0.44
CA GLY A 121 13.51 -24.33 1.54
C GLY A 121 12.11 -24.67 1.07
N ILE A 122 11.14 -24.42 1.96
CA ILE A 122 9.71 -24.55 1.69
C ILE A 122 9.11 -23.16 1.79
N PHE A 123 8.42 -22.72 0.73
CA PHE A 123 7.70 -21.44 0.77
C PHE A 123 6.62 -21.47 1.85
N ASP A 124 6.47 -20.37 2.59
CA ASP A 124 5.40 -20.24 3.58
C ASP A 124 4.05 -20.01 2.89
N LEU A 125 4.07 -19.28 1.77
CA LEU A 125 2.90 -19.03 0.92
C LEU A 125 3.26 -19.26 -0.55
N CYS A 126 2.45 -20.08 -1.23
CA CYS A 126 2.46 -20.22 -2.69
C CYS A 126 1.19 -19.61 -3.30
N ILE A 127 1.34 -18.89 -4.42
CA ILE A 127 0.23 -18.30 -5.17
C ILE A 127 0.32 -18.77 -6.62
N GLU A 128 -0.80 -19.20 -7.19
CA GLU A 128 -0.92 -19.64 -8.58
C GLU A 128 -2.08 -18.91 -9.27
N GLY A 129 -1.87 -18.50 -10.51
CA GLY A 129 -2.92 -18.19 -11.47
C GLY A 129 -3.39 -19.47 -12.14
N VAL A 130 -4.63 -19.90 -11.86
CA VAL A 130 -5.16 -21.18 -12.32
C VAL A 130 -5.25 -21.21 -13.85
N SER A 131 -4.54 -22.16 -14.48
CA SER A 131 -4.74 -22.42 -15.91
C SER A 131 -6.03 -23.22 -16.12
N THR A 132 -6.83 -22.79 -17.10
CA THR A 132 -8.06 -23.47 -17.53
C THR A 132 -7.98 -23.96 -18.97
N SER A 133 -6.77 -24.01 -19.55
CA SER A 133 -6.53 -24.45 -20.93
C SER A 133 -6.93 -25.91 -21.15
N SER A 134 -6.90 -26.73 -20.09
CA SER A 134 -7.47 -28.07 -20.07
C SER A 134 -8.05 -28.42 -18.70
N LYS A 135 -8.94 -29.43 -18.65
CA LYS A 135 -9.45 -29.98 -17.38
C LYS A 135 -8.33 -30.56 -16.51
N VAL A 136 -7.33 -31.17 -17.15
CA VAL A 136 -6.19 -31.80 -16.47
C VAL A 136 -5.36 -30.75 -15.75
N GLU A 137 -5.07 -29.61 -16.41
CA GLU A 137 -4.36 -28.49 -15.77
C GLU A 137 -5.15 -27.91 -14.60
N GLN A 138 -6.45 -27.70 -14.79
CA GLN A 138 -7.30 -27.19 -13.72
C GLN A 138 -7.32 -28.14 -12.51
N GLU A 139 -7.42 -29.45 -12.72
CA GLU A 139 -7.37 -30.46 -11.65
C GLU A 139 -5.98 -30.51 -10.98
N ARG A 140 -4.90 -30.32 -11.75
CA ARG A 140 -3.54 -30.30 -11.21
C ARG A 140 -3.38 -29.18 -10.17
N ASP A 141 -3.79 -27.96 -10.50
CA ASP A 141 -3.67 -26.82 -9.57
C ASP A 141 -4.68 -26.92 -8.41
N THR A 142 -5.93 -27.29 -8.70
CA THR A 142 -7.01 -27.27 -7.69
C THR A 142 -7.00 -28.45 -6.73
N VAL A 143 -6.43 -29.59 -7.12
CA VAL A 143 -6.46 -30.85 -6.35
C VAL A 143 -5.06 -31.39 -6.07
N VAL A 144 -4.25 -31.63 -7.11
CA VAL A 144 -2.97 -32.35 -6.96
C VAL A 144 -1.94 -31.51 -6.19
N LYS A 145 -1.63 -30.32 -6.69
CA LYS A 145 -0.66 -29.39 -6.06
C LYS A 145 -1.12 -28.97 -4.68
N LYS A 146 -2.43 -28.76 -4.49
CA LYS A 146 -3.01 -28.48 -3.17
C LYS A 146 -2.63 -29.56 -2.14
N GLY A 147 -2.77 -30.85 -2.49
CA GLY A 147 -2.39 -31.95 -1.60
C GLY A 147 -0.88 -31.99 -1.33
N GLU A 148 -0.07 -31.78 -2.37
CA GLU A 148 1.39 -31.80 -2.28
C GLU A 148 1.96 -30.64 -1.46
N TYR A 149 1.48 -29.42 -1.67
CA TYR A 149 1.90 -28.25 -0.89
C TYR A 149 1.53 -28.41 0.59
N ALA A 150 0.33 -28.90 0.90
CA ALA A 150 -0.04 -29.21 2.29
C ALA A 150 0.88 -30.27 2.90
N ALA A 151 1.13 -31.37 2.20
CA ALA A 151 2.02 -32.42 2.68
C ALA A 151 3.48 -31.96 2.81
N GLY A 152 3.92 -31.07 1.92
CA GLY A 152 5.25 -30.48 1.89
C GLY A 152 5.51 -29.39 2.93
N GLY A 153 4.46 -28.90 3.59
CA GLY A 153 4.57 -27.94 4.69
C GLY A 153 4.38 -26.47 4.32
N VAL A 154 3.91 -26.19 3.09
CA VAL A 154 3.50 -24.82 2.71
C VAL A 154 2.30 -24.41 3.58
N GLN A 155 2.37 -23.25 4.23
CA GLN A 155 1.39 -22.85 5.24
C GLN A 155 0.14 -22.27 4.61
N GLU A 156 0.27 -21.51 3.51
CA GLU A 156 -0.87 -20.97 2.77
C GLU A 156 -0.74 -21.22 1.27
N TYR A 157 -1.89 -21.42 0.62
CA TYR A 157 -1.95 -21.68 -0.80
C TYR A 157 -3.12 -20.95 -1.45
N TYR A 158 -2.82 -20.05 -2.38
CA TYR A 158 -3.81 -19.20 -3.03
C TYR A 158 -3.93 -19.54 -4.51
N LEU A 159 -5.17 -19.76 -4.94
CA LEU A 159 -5.56 -19.94 -6.32
C LEU A 159 -6.29 -18.68 -6.77
N LEU A 160 -5.67 -17.95 -7.70
CA LEU A 160 -6.24 -16.75 -8.32
C LEU A 160 -6.77 -17.10 -9.71
N HIS A 161 -7.94 -16.56 -10.04
CA HIS A 161 -8.58 -16.77 -11.34
C HIS A 161 -9.56 -15.65 -11.62
N GLU A 162 -9.88 -15.36 -12.88
CA GLU A 162 -10.91 -14.37 -13.21
C GLU A 162 -12.32 -14.80 -12.77
N THR A 163 -12.65 -16.08 -12.93
CA THR A 163 -13.89 -16.68 -12.41
C THR A 163 -13.86 -16.87 -10.89
N VAL A 164 -14.87 -16.33 -10.19
CA VAL A 164 -15.00 -16.39 -8.72
C VAL A 164 -14.98 -17.81 -8.16
N ALA A 165 -15.62 -18.77 -8.84
CA ALA A 165 -15.71 -20.16 -8.36
C ALA A 165 -14.35 -20.89 -8.28
N LEU A 166 -13.37 -20.43 -9.05
CA LEU A 166 -12.02 -21.01 -9.08
C LEU A 166 -11.05 -20.29 -8.13
N ARG A 167 -11.46 -19.15 -7.57
CA ARG A 167 -10.66 -18.44 -6.56
C ARG A 167 -10.77 -19.16 -5.23
N GLN A 168 -9.63 -19.58 -4.69
CA GLN A 168 -9.61 -20.31 -3.43
C GLN A 168 -8.40 -19.88 -2.61
N PHE A 169 -8.59 -19.76 -1.31
CA PHE A 169 -7.55 -19.35 -0.37
C PHE A 169 -7.51 -20.37 0.74
N TYR A 170 -6.36 -21.03 0.92
CA TYR A 170 -6.22 -22.12 1.87
C TYR A 170 -5.16 -21.81 2.92
N ARG A 171 -5.39 -22.33 4.11
CA ARG A 171 -4.43 -22.38 5.21
C ARG A 171 -4.21 -23.82 5.65
N ARG A 172 -2.98 -24.15 6.00
CA ARG A 172 -2.59 -25.47 6.47
C ARG A 172 -2.97 -25.61 7.93
N THR A 173 -3.77 -26.62 8.24
CA THR A 173 -4.17 -26.91 9.62
C THR A 173 -3.04 -27.61 10.37
N ALA A 174 -3.13 -27.67 11.70
CA ALA A 174 -2.20 -28.44 12.54
C ALA A 174 -2.14 -29.94 12.19
N ARG A 175 -3.17 -30.48 11.51
CA ARG A 175 -3.18 -31.86 11.00
C ARG A 175 -2.41 -32.03 9.67
N GLY A 176 -1.85 -30.95 9.13
CA GLY A 176 -1.10 -30.96 7.88
C GLY A 176 -1.93 -31.02 6.62
N VAL A 177 -3.23 -30.71 6.70
CA VAL A 177 -4.14 -30.62 5.54
C VAL A 177 -4.67 -29.20 5.38
N TYR A 178 -5.00 -28.82 4.15
CA TYR A 178 -5.58 -27.51 3.87
C TYR A 178 -7.05 -27.40 4.25
N ALA A 179 -7.41 -26.26 4.84
CA ALA A 179 -8.78 -25.79 5.02
C ALA A 179 -8.92 -24.40 4.37
N PRO A 180 -10.11 -24.00 3.92
CA PRO A 180 -10.33 -22.64 3.43
C PRO A 180 -9.96 -21.60 4.50
N LEU A 181 -9.38 -20.49 4.07
CA LEU A 181 -9.17 -19.33 4.93
C LEU A 181 -10.54 -18.74 5.33
N PRO A 182 -10.74 -18.35 6.60
CA PRO A 182 -11.99 -17.74 7.04
C PRO A 182 -12.28 -16.43 6.30
N VAL A 183 -13.54 -16.24 5.93
CA VAL A 183 -14.03 -14.97 5.36
C VAL A 183 -14.78 -14.22 6.45
N GLY A 184 -14.26 -13.06 6.83
CA GLY A 184 -14.86 -12.19 7.85
C GLY A 184 -15.97 -11.28 7.29
N PRO A 185 -16.54 -10.41 8.14
CA PRO A 185 -17.49 -9.38 7.74
C PRO A 185 -16.96 -8.53 6.57
N GLY A 186 -17.85 -8.12 5.66
CA GLY A 186 -17.45 -7.37 4.46
C GLY A 186 -16.65 -8.18 3.44
N ARG A 187 -16.72 -9.52 3.51
CA ARG A 187 -15.98 -10.46 2.65
C ARG A 187 -14.47 -10.26 2.70
N ILE A 188 -13.95 -9.93 3.87
CA ILE A 188 -12.51 -9.69 4.11
C ILE A 188 -11.84 -11.01 4.47
N VAL A 189 -10.75 -11.32 3.77
CA VAL A 189 -9.83 -12.42 4.10
C VAL A 189 -8.57 -11.84 4.72
N HIS A 190 -7.99 -12.56 5.69
CA HIS A 190 -6.73 -12.22 6.33
C HIS A 190 -5.75 -13.37 6.12
N SER A 191 -4.49 -13.06 5.84
CA SER A 191 -3.42 -14.04 5.89
C SER A 191 -3.04 -14.34 7.35
N GLU A 192 -2.85 -15.61 7.67
CA GLU A 192 -2.23 -16.09 8.91
C GLU A 192 -0.69 -16.10 8.76
N VAL A 193 -0.16 -16.32 7.55
CA VAL A 193 1.29 -16.27 7.25
C VAL A 193 1.84 -14.84 7.25
N LEU A 194 1.05 -13.86 6.82
CA LEU A 194 1.40 -12.45 6.77
C LEU A 194 0.46 -11.65 7.68
N PRO A 195 0.71 -11.59 9.00
CA PRO A 195 -0.15 -10.90 9.93
C PRO A 195 -0.40 -9.45 9.53
N GLY A 196 -1.67 -9.06 9.44
CA GLY A 196 -2.09 -7.72 9.02
C GLY A 196 -2.36 -7.57 7.52
N PHE A 197 -1.87 -8.49 6.68
CA PHE A 197 -2.23 -8.54 5.27
C PHE A 197 -3.66 -9.05 5.09
N ARG A 198 -4.48 -8.25 4.39
CA ARG A 198 -5.91 -8.48 4.25
C ARG A 198 -6.45 -7.89 2.95
N TRP A 199 -7.51 -8.49 2.44
CA TRP A 199 -8.15 -8.03 1.20
C TRP A 199 -9.62 -8.40 1.17
N ARG A 200 -10.42 -7.67 0.39
CA ARG A 200 -11.81 -8.05 0.10
C ARG A 200 -11.86 -8.91 -1.13
N LEU A 201 -12.69 -9.94 -1.09
CA LEU A 201 -12.96 -10.78 -2.26
C LEU A 201 -13.56 -9.98 -3.42
N ASP A 202 -14.41 -8.99 -3.13
CA ASP A 202 -15.02 -8.12 -4.15
C ASP A 202 -13.99 -7.23 -4.87
N ASP A 203 -12.88 -6.91 -4.21
CA ASP A 203 -11.84 -6.08 -4.80
C ASP A 203 -10.98 -6.87 -5.80
N LEU A 204 -10.94 -8.21 -5.72
CA LEU A 204 -10.33 -9.06 -6.75
C LEU A 204 -11.11 -9.02 -8.07
N GLU A 205 -12.41 -8.74 -8.02
CA GLU A 205 -13.25 -8.56 -9.22
C GLU A 205 -13.12 -7.13 -9.76
N ARG A 206 -13.28 -6.14 -8.87
CA ARG A 206 -13.29 -4.72 -9.22
C ARG A 206 -11.91 -4.19 -9.57
N ARG A 207 -10.85 -4.76 -9.00
CA ARG A 207 -9.44 -4.34 -9.12
C ARG A 207 -9.29 -2.82 -9.05
N PRO A 208 -9.77 -2.19 -7.96
CA PRO A 208 -9.69 -0.74 -7.82
C PRO A 208 -8.23 -0.27 -7.87
N PRO A 209 -7.93 0.87 -8.51
CA PRO A 209 -6.60 1.45 -8.46
C PRO A 209 -6.16 1.68 -7.01
N LEU A 210 -4.89 1.39 -6.69
CA LEU A 210 -4.38 1.46 -5.30
C LEU A 210 -4.53 2.86 -4.69
N GLU A 211 -4.48 3.90 -5.50
CA GLU A 211 -4.72 5.30 -5.14
C GLU A 211 -6.06 5.47 -4.39
N THR A 212 -7.08 4.73 -4.82
CA THR A 212 -8.43 4.81 -4.26
C THR A 212 -8.56 4.09 -2.92
N LEU A 213 -7.57 3.24 -2.58
CA LEU A 213 -7.55 2.43 -1.36
C LEU A 213 -6.80 3.08 -0.20
N ILE A 214 -6.13 4.21 -0.46
CA ILE A 214 -5.31 4.92 0.53
C ILE A 214 -6.07 5.24 1.82
N ALA A 215 -7.34 5.65 1.71
CA ALA A 215 -8.20 5.99 2.84
C ALA A 215 -9.20 4.87 3.21
N ASP A 216 -9.07 3.71 2.57
CA ASP A 216 -9.96 2.59 2.81
C ASP A 216 -9.56 1.87 4.10
N PRO A 217 -10.46 1.66 5.08
CA PRO A 217 -10.12 1.03 6.36
C PRO A 217 -9.49 -0.38 6.26
N VAL A 218 -9.72 -1.09 5.16
CA VAL A 218 -9.12 -2.41 4.93
C VAL A 218 -7.67 -2.30 4.48
N TYR A 219 -7.27 -1.20 3.84
CA TYR A 219 -5.98 -1.09 3.16
C TYR A 219 -5.10 0.06 3.64
N GLN A 220 -5.68 1.07 4.29
CA GLN A 220 -5.02 2.33 4.68
C GLN A 220 -3.74 2.12 5.50
N ASP A 221 -3.64 1.03 6.25
CA ASP A 221 -2.50 0.76 7.12
C ASP A 221 -1.25 0.30 6.35
N PHE A 222 -1.38 -0.04 5.06
CA PHE A 222 -0.27 -0.56 4.28
C PHE A 222 -0.23 -0.10 2.81
N VAL A 223 -1.30 0.49 2.28
CA VAL A 223 -1.26 1.08 0.93
C VAL A 223 -0.69 2.49 0.99
N TRP A 224 0.49 2.66 0.38
CA TRP A 224 1.14 3.96 0.16
C TRP A 224 1.28 4.82 1.43
N VAL A 225 1.62 4.19 2.56
CA VAL A 225 1.70 4.86 3.86
C VAL A 225 2.67 6.04 3.84
N ASN A 226 3.80 5.95 3.14
CA ASN A 226 4.75 7.06 3.01
C ASN A 226 4.11 8.26 2.28
N TYR A 227 3.34 8.03 1.22
CA TYR A 227 2.61 9.09 0.54
C TYR A 227 1.57 9.74 1.45
N GLN A 228 0.84 8.95 2.26
CA GLN A 228 -0.09 9.47 3.25
C GLN A 228 0.60 10.39 4.26
N GLN A 229 1.77 9.97 4.76
CA GLN A 229 2.56 10.76 5.70
C GLN A 229 3.04 12.08 5.09
N GLU A 230 3.56 12.06 3.86
CA GLU A 230 4.00 13.28 3.18
C GLU A 230 2.83 14.23 2.91
N ARG A 231 1.68 13.72 2.46
CA ARG A 231 0.47 14.54 2.27
C ARG A 231 0.03 15.19 3.58
N ASN A 232 -0.02 14.42 4.67
CA ASN A 232 -0.41 14.94 5.98
C ASN A 232 0.57 16.02 6.49
N ARG A 233 1.88 15.88 6.24
CA ARG A 233 2.87 16.90 6.60
C ARG A 233 2.67 18.18 5.78
N ALA A 234 2.40 18.05 4.48
CA ALA A 234 2.12 19.20 3.61
C ALA A 234 0.85 19.95 4.05
N ASP A 235 -0.22 19.22 4.33
CA ASP A 235 -1.50 19.78 4.80
C ASP A 235 -1.33 20.50 6.15
N GLN A 236 -0.56 19.91 7.07
CA GLN A 236 -0.24 20.54 8.37
C GLN A 236 0.59 21.81 8.21
N ALA A 237 1.62 21.80 7.35
CA ALA A 237 2.43 22.97 7.08
C ALA A 237 1.59 24.10 6.45
N GLN A 238 0.70 23.78 5.51
CA GLN A 238 -0.19 24.77 4.91
C GLN A 238 -1.18 25.33 5.94
N ALA A 239 -1.75 24.50 6.80
CA ALA A 239 -2.63 24.94 7.87
C ALA A 239 -1.91 25.88 8.87
N GLN A 240 -0.63 25.61 9.18
CA GLN A 240 0.19 26.47 10.02
C GLN A 240 0.41 27.85 9.38
N VAL A 241 0.78 27.91 8.11
CA VAL A 241 0.96 29.17 7.37
C VAL A 241 -0.33 29.99 7.34
N VAL A 242 -1.48 29.36 7.08
CA VAL A 242 -2.78 30.03 7.10
C VAL A 242 -3.10 30.56 8.50
N HIS A 243 -2.83 29.77 9.54
CA HIS A 243 -3.08 30.17 10.92
C HIS A 243 -2.18 31.34 11.37
N GLU A 244 -0.90 31.33 11.00
CA GLU A 244 0.03 32.43 11.27
C GLU A 244 -0.39 33.71 10.57
N ARG A 245 -0.81 33.62 9.30
CA ARG A 245 -1.31 34.77 8.55
C ARG A 245 -2.54 35.37 9.19
N LEU A 246 -3.49 34.54 9.63
CA LEU A 246 -4.67 35.01 10.35
C LEU A 246 -4.31 35.74 11.64
N ARG A 247 -3.33 35.23 12.41
CA ARG A 247 -2.85 35.92 13.62
C ARG A 247 -2.19 37.25 13.29
N ALA A 248 -1.39 37.33 12.24
CA ALA A 248 -0.76 38.57 11.80
C ALA A 248 -1.81 39.62 11.38
N ASP A 249 -2.82 39.21 10.62
CA ASP A 249 -3.92 40.08 10.19
C ASP A 249 -4.74 40.59 11.40
N GLN A 250 -5.02 39.71 12.38
CA GLN A 250 -5.69 40.11 13.63
C GLN A 250 -4.86 41.10 14.45
N ALA A 251 -3.55 40.88 14.57
CA ALA A 251 -2.65 41.81 15.26
C ALA A 251 -2.59 43.17 14.55
N GLN A 252 -2.54 43.19 13.21
CA GLN A 252 -2.59 44.44 12.45
C GLN A 252 -3.92 45.17 12.63
N ALA A 253 -5.04 44.46 12.62
CA ALA A 253 -6.35 45.05 12.88
C ALA A 253 -6.44 45.68 14.28
N GLN A 254 -5.86 45.05 15.30
CA GLN A 254 -5.77 45.60 16.64
C GLN A 254 -4.93 46.88 16.68
N VAL A 255 -3.76 46.88 16.05
CA VAL A 255 -2.90 48.08 15.97
C VAL A 255 -3.61 49.23 15.25
N ILE A 256 -4.30 48.96 14.14
CA ILE A 256 -5.09 49.96 13.41
C ILE A 256 -6.21 50.50 14.30
N HIS A 257 -6.94 49.62 14.99
CA HIS A 257 -8.01 50.00 15.89
C HIS A 257 -7.51 50.89 17.04
N GLU A 258 -6.42 50.52 17.70
CA GLU A 258 -5.79 51.32 18.75
C GLU A 258 -5.37 52.70 18.24
N ARG A 259 -4.75 52.75 17.05
CA ARG A 259 -4.35 54.02 16.43
C ARG A 259 -5.56 54.92 16.12
N LEU A 260 -6.66 54.37 15.61
CA LEU A 260 -7.89 55.11 15.38
C LEU A 260 -8.49 55.66 16.69
N CYS A 261 -8.46 54.89 17.78
CA CYS A 261 -8.87 55.37 19.10
C CYS A 261 -8.01 56.55 19.57
N VAL A 262 -6.69 56.46 19.42
CA VAL A 262 -5.77 57.56 19.78
C VAL A 262 -6.04 58.81 18.93
N GLU A 263 -6.20 58.66 17.61
CA GLU A 263 -6.52 59.76 16.71
C GLU A 263 -7.87 60.43 17.07
N GLN A 264 -8.89 59.64 17.44
CA GLN A 264 -10.17 60.18 17.92
C GLN A 264 -10.04 60.99 19.21
N VAL A 265 -9.30 60.49 20.20
CA VAL A 265 -9.07 61.21 21.46
C VAL A 265 -8.33 62.53 21.18
N GLN A 266 -7.32 62.51 20.32
CA GLN A 266 -6.60 63.72 19.93
C GLN A 266 -7.52 64.74 19.23
N ALA A 267 -8.39 64.28 18.32
CA ALA A 267 -9.35 65.15 17.65
C ALA A 267 -10.35 65.78 18.63
N GLN A 268 -10.81 65.03 19.64
CA GLN A 268 -11.67 65.56 20.71
C GLN A 268 -10.95 66.64 21.53
N VAL A 269 -9.70 66.39 21.94
CA VAL A 269 -8.90 67.37 22.69
C VAL A 269 -8.69 68.66 21.88
N VAL A 270 -8.38 68.56 20.58
CA VAL A 270 -8.25 69.73 19.70
C VAL A 270 -9.57 70.48 19.59
N HIS A 271 -10.69 69.78 19.43
CA HIS A 271 -12.01 70.39 19.31
C HIS A 271 -12.43 71.12 20.59
N GLU A 272 -12.20 70.54 21.76
CA GLU A 272 -12.44 71.17 23.06
C GLU A 272 -11.60 72.43 23.23
N ARG A 273 -10.32 72.38 22.85
CA ARG A 273 -9.42 73.52 22.92
C ARG A 273 -9.88 74.69 22.04
N LEU A 274 -10.34 74.39 20.83
CA LEU A 274 -10.90 75.38 19.91
C LEU A 274 -12.20 76.00 20.46
N ARG A 275 -13.08 75.19 21.09
CA ARG A 275 -14.27 75.70 21.78
C ARG A 275 -13.90 76.66 22.90
N ALA A 276 -12.95 76.26 23.77
CA ALA A 276 -12.50 77.09 24.87
C ALA A 276 -11.90 78.42 24.39
N GLU A 277 -11.13 78.41 23.31
CA GLU A 277 -10.62 79.65 22.68
C GLU A 277 -11.75 80.52 22.13
N GLN A 278 -12.72 79.95 21.39
CA GLN A 278 -13.86 80.70 20.87
C GLN A 278 -14.71 81.33 22.00
N GLU A 279 -14.95 80.60 23.08
CA GLU A 279 -15.63 81.11 24.27
C GLU A 279 -14.85 82.25 24.92
N ARG A 280 -13.53 82.11 25.03
CA ARG A 280 -12.66 83.17 25.56
C ARG A 280 -12.69 84.42 24.70
N THR A 281 -12.57 84.29 23.38
CA THR A 281 -12.67 85.43 22.45
C THR A 281 -14.05 86.09 22.53
N ARG A 282 -15.13 85.31 22.64
CA ARG A 282 -16.48 85.85 22.83
C ARG A 282 -16.60 86.59 24.15
N ALA A 283 -16.08 86.03 25.25
CA ALA A 283 -16.07 86.67 26.56
C ALA A 283 -15.29 87.99 26.54
N GLU A 284 -14.13 88.02 25.88
CA GLU A 284 -13.33 89.23 25.69
C GLU A 284 -14.07 90.29 24.85
N GLN A 285 -14.73 89.89 23.75
CA GLN A 285 -15.56 90.80 22.95
C GLN A 285 -16.74 91.36 23.74
N LEU A 286 -17.40 90.52 24.54
CA LEU A 286 -18.52 90.94 25.40
C LEU A 286 -18.05 91.91 26.48
N ALA A 287 -16.92 91.60 27.13
CA ALA A 287 -16.29 92.46 28.13
C ALA A 287 -15.88 93.81 27.53
N ALA A 288 -15.29 93.82 26.33
CA ALA A 288 -14.97 95.06 25.61
C ALA A 288 -16.23 95.89 25.29
N ARG A 289 -17.33 95.23 24.92
CA ARG A 289 -18.61 95.88 24.64
C ARG A 289 -19.29 96.43 25.89
N LEU A 290 -19.19 95.73 27.02
CA LEU A 290 -19.65 96.21 28.33
C LEU A 290 -18.88 97.47 28.77
N ARG A 291 -17.54 97.47 28.59
CA ARG A 291 -16.72 98.67 28.84
C ARG A 291 -17.11 99.87 27.98
N GLN A 292 -17.46 99.65 26.70
CA GLN A 292 -17.98 100.73 25.83
C GLN A 292 -19.33 101.29 26.27
N LEU A 293 -20.14 100.51 26.99
CA LEU A 293 -21.42 100.92 27.56
C LEU A 293 -21.29 101.52 28.98
N GLY A 294 -20.06 101.67 29.50
CA GLY A 294 -19.79 102.26 30.82
C GLY A 294 -20.04 101.33 32.01
N ILE A 295 -20.19 100.02 31.77
CA ILE A 295 -20.36 99.00 32.81
C ILE A 295 -19.02 98.28 32.97
N ASP A 296 -18.47 98.29 34.20
CA ASP A 296 -17.23 97.60 34.52
C ASP A 296 -17.49 96.08 34.65
N PRO A 297 -16.96 95.25 33.74
CA PRO A 297 -17.23 93.81 33.76
C PRO A 297 -16.57 93.07 34.94
N ASP A 298 -15.58 93.68 35.61
CA ASP A 298 -14.84 93.04 36.71
C ASP A 298 -15.46 93.36 38.10
N ALA A 299 -16.50 94.21 38.15
CA ALA A 299 -17.16 94.59 39.39
C ALA A 299 -18.03 93.48 40.03
N ALA A 300 -18.19 92.32 39.38
CA ALA A 300 -19.11 91.26 39.80
C ALA A 300 -18.45 89.97 40.36
N ILE A 301 -17.12 89.91 40.56
CA ILE A 301 -16.42 88.70 41.05
C ILE A 301 -15.78 88.91 42.44
N ALA A 302 -16.27 89.88 43.23
CA ALA A 302 -15.86 90.05 44.61
C ALA A 302 -17.07 89.86 45.54
N ASP A 303 -17.44 88.61 45.81
CA ASP A 303 -18.01 88.11 47.08
C ASP A 303 -17.94 86.57 47.12
#